data_AF-A0A812QL11-F1
#
_entry.id   AF-A0A812QL11-F1
#
_cell.length_a   1.000
_cell.length_b   1.000
_cell.length_c   1.000
_cell.angle_alpha   90.00
_cell.angle_beta   90.00
_cell.angle_gamma   90.00
#
_symmetry.space_group_name_H-M   'P 1'
#
loop_
_entity.id
_entity.type
_entity.pdbx_description
1 polymer ?
#
loop_
_entity_poly.entity_id
_entity_poly.type
_entity_poly.pdbx_seq_one_letter_code
_entity_poly.pdbx_strand_id
1 'polypeptide(L)'
;MAIRSNGLKNCFSAEACTTRSKSPCRTGLRSGRANSATAPRFSCAVGVSVLLSPRSWPPRQAAGLLGTTGRCRVFDATASGAVPGEGTAAAVLWRKADEEQEGFLEGTAMQHVGCAASLTAPSCPGEQELLCEALRSAAVAPSSLDSVELHGWCRVLDDGVGVVAAARALEAGSRGAGK
;
A
#
# COMPACT_ATOMS: atom_id res chain seq x y z
N MET A 1 8.38 -3.69 11.82
CA MET A 1 8.48 -3.92 10.36
C MET A 1 7.76 -2.80 9.63
N ALA A 2 8.52 -1.80 9.19
CA ALA A 2 8.09 -0.73 8.30
C ALA A 2 9.30 -0.37 7.44
N ILE A 3 9.14 -0.33 6.13
CA ILE A 3 10.17 0.26 5.27
C ILE A 3 10.02 1.77 5.46
N ARG A 4 10.87 2.37 6.31
CA ARG A 4 11.00 3.82 6.37
C ARG A 4 11.51 4.31 5.02
N SER A 5 10.62 4.87 4.22
CA SER A 5 10.99 5.68 3.05
C SER A 5 10.35 7.07 3.21
N ASN A 6 11.11 7.98 3.82
CA ASN A 6 10.75 9.39 3.86
C ASN A 6 10.94 9.98 2.45
N GLY A 7 9.84 10.34 1.76
CA GLY A 7 9.89 11.22 0.58
C GLY A 7 9.38 10.68 -0.76
N LEU A 8 9.06 9.38 -0.90
CA LEU A 8 8.73 8.76 -2.21
C LEU A 8 7.25 8.41 -2.46
N LYS A 9 6.36 8.77 -1.52
CA LYS A 9 4.97 8.25 -1.44
C LYS A 9 4.10 8.50 -2.68
N ASN A 10 4.37 9.53 -3.48
CA ASN A 10 3.60 9.82 -4.70
C ASN A 10 4.14 9.17 -5.98
N CYS A 11 5.29 8.50 -5.88
CA CYS A 11 5.98 7.86 -7.01
C CYS A 11 6.01 6.34 -6.84
N PHE A 12 5.77 5.85 -5.63
CA PHE A 12 5.93 4.45 -5.25
C PHE A 12 4.85 4.08 -4.23
N SER A 13 3.82 3.33 -4.66
CA SER A 13 3.00 2.53 -3.74
C SER A 13 3.84 1.32 -3.30
N ALA A 14 4.72 1.52 -2.32
CA ALA A 14 5.06 0.44 -1.40
C ALA A 14 4.22 0.66 -0.14
N GLU A 15 2.92 0.46 -0.29
CA GLU A 15 2.00 0.37 0.84
C GLU A 15 2.41 -0.86 1.65
N ALA A 16 2.30 -0.80 2.99
CA ALA A 16 2.38 -1.98 3.86
C ALA A 16 1.61 -3.11 3.19
N CYS A 17 2.33 -4.17 2.78
CA CYS A 17 2.00 -4.95 1.59
C CYS A 17 0.50 -4.99 1.22
N THR A 18 0.10 -4.05 0.34
CA THR A 18 -1.23 -3.95 -0.26
C THR A 18 -1.07 -3.21 -1.59
N THR A 19 -0.93 -3.93 -2.71
CA THR A 19 -0.74 -3.29 -4.02
C THR A 19 -2.08 -2.94 -4.66
N ARG A 20 -2.32 -1.65 -4.95
CA ARG A 20 -3.42 -1.17 -5.80
C ARG A 20 -2.89 -0.88 -7.21
N SER A 21 -3.34 -1.63 -8.22
CA SER A 21 -3.02 -1.40 -9.64
C SER A 21 -4.13 -0.64 -10.37
N LYS A 22 -3.76 0.39 -11.13
CA LYS A 22 -4.53 0.91 -12.28
C LYS A 22 -3.61 1.20 -13.47
N SER A 23 -3.18 0.15 -14.18
CA SER A 23 -2.84 0.11 -15.64
C SER A 23 -2.07 -1.20 -15.96
N PRO A 24 -1.99 -1.68 -17.22
CA PRO A 24 -1.68 -3.07 -17.55
C PRO A 24 -0.17 -3.35 -17.52
N CYS A 25 0.41 -3.39 -16.33
CA CYS A 25 1.68 -4.07 -16.09
C CYS A 25 1.36 -5.28 -15.19
N ARG A 26 1.38 -6.47 -15.77
CA ARG A 26 1.39 -7.73 -15.01
C ARG A 26 2.74 -7.83 -14.28
N THR A 27 2.85 -7.26 -13.09
CA THR A 27 3.90 -7.64 -12.13
C THR A 27 3.42 -8.87 -11.37
N GLY A 28 3.96 -10.02 -11.76
CA GLY A 28 3.54 -11.34 -11.30
C GLY A 28 4.04 -11.74 -9.92
N LEU A 29 3.70 -11.02 -8.86
CA LEU A 29 3.66 -11.61 -7.52
C LEU A 29 2.24 -12.10 -7.26
N ARG A 30 1.94 -13.35 -7.65
CA ARG A 30 0.78 -14.07 -7.10
C ARG A 30 1.12 -14.45 -5.66
N SER A 31 0.15 -14.26 -4.76
CA SER A 31 0.12 -14.70 -3.36
C SER A 31 0.07 -16.24 -3.21
N GLY A 32 0.80 -16.97 -4.05
CA GLY A 32 1.05 -18.38 -3.79
C GLY A 32 2.10 -18.47 -2.68
N ARG A 33 1.83 -19.25 -1.63
CA ARG A 33 2.90 -19.92 -0.89
C ARG A 33 3.71 -20.70 -1.92
N ALA A 34 4.72 -20.09 -2.51
CA ALA A 34 5.67 -20.79 -3.34
C ALA A 34 6.35 -21.81 -2.42
N ASN A 35 6.20 -23.10 -2.72
CA ASN A 35 6.98 -24.13 -2.05
C ASN A 35 8.46 -23.69 -2.13
N SER A 36 9.11 -23.55 -0.97
CA SER A 36 10.47 -23.02 -0.83
C SER A 36 11.53 -23.78 -1.62
N ALA A 37 11.19 -24.97 -2.12
CA ALA A 37 12.03 -25.85 -2.91
C ALA A 37 12.25 -25.40 -4.37
N THR A 38 11.38 -24.57 -4.97
CA THR A 38 11.51 -24.12 -6.37
C THR A 38 11.58 -22.61 -6.54
N ALA A 39 11.52 -21.84 -5.45
CA ALA A 39 11.67 -20.39 -5.50
C ALA A 39 13.11 -20.01 -5.92
N PRO A 40 13.28 -18.97 -6.75
CA PRO A 40 14.60 -18.46 -7.08
C PRO A 40 15.31 -17.98 -5.80
N ARG A 41 16.65 -18.07 -5.78
CA ARG A 41 17.48 -17.65 -4.63
C ARG A 41 17.24 -16.19 -4.25
N PHE A 42 17.03 -15.35 -5.26
CA PHE A 42 16.65 -13.95 -5.08
C PHE A 42 15.63 -13.55 -6.15
N SER A 43 14.92 -12.46 -5.91
CA SER A 43 14.04 -11.81 -6.87
C SER A 43 14.20 -10.29 -6.77
N CYS A 44 13.84 -9.57 -7.83
CA CYS A 44 13.92 -8.11 -7.86
C CYS A 44 12.53 -7.52 -8.04
N ALA A 45 12.18 -6.56 -7.19
CA ALA A 45 10.99 -5.74 -7.29
C ALA A 45 11.41 -4.32 -7.68
N VAL A 46 10.90 -3.81 -8.80
CA VAL A 46 11.23 -2.50 -9.34
C VAL A 46 9.94 -1.73 -9.62
N GLY A 47 9.93 -0.45 -9.31
CA GLY A 47 8.86 0.47 -9.69
C GLY A 47 9.43 1.77 -10.22
N VAL A 48 8.84 2.25 -11.31
CA VAL A 48 9.24 3.48 -11.99
C VAL A 48 7.99 4.29 -12.32
N SER A 49 8.03 5.59 -12.00
CA SER A 49 7.00 6.57 -12.34
C SER A 49 7.66 7.76 -13.03
N VAL A 50 7.23 8.06 -14.26
CA VAL A 50 7.71 9.21 -15.03
C VAL A 50 6.51 9.88 -15.71
N LEU A 51 6.42 11.20 -15.61
CA LEU A 51 5.38 12.07 -16.13
C LEU A 51 5.81 12.64 -17.50
N LEU A 52 5.91 11.75 -18.48
CA LEU A 52 6.42 12.09 -19.82
C LEU A 52 5.50 13.02 -20.64
N SER A 53 4.23 13.16 -20.24
CA SER A 53 3.25 13.94 -21.00
C SER A 53 2.15 14.53 -20.12
N PRO A 54 1.74 15.78 -20.38
CA PRO A 54 0.65 16.42 -19.65
C PRO A 54 -0.74 15.85 -20.02
N ARG A 55 -0.86 14.97 -21.02
CA ARG A 55 -2.17 14.42 -21.46
C ARG A 55 -2.92 13.70 -20.35
N SER A 56 -2.22 13.19 -19.33
CA SER A 56 -2.87 12.51 -18.19
C SER A 56 -3.39 13.46 -17.11
N TRP A 57 -3.10 14.77 -17.20
CA TRP A 57 -3.47 15.76 -16.19
C TRP A 57 -4.97 16.11 -16.22
N PRO A 58 -5.55 16.52 -17.37
CA PRO A 58 -6.97 16.90 -17.44
C PRO A 58 -7.94 15.83 -16.92
N PRO A 59 -7.84 14.54 -17.29
CA PRO A 59 -8.77 13.54 -16.76
C PRO A 59 -8.60 13.29 -15.26
N ARG A 60 -7.38 13.39 -14.71
CA ARG A 60 -7.15 13.27 -13.26
C ARG A 60 -7.71 14.47 -12.50
N GLN A 61 -7.62 15.67 -13.08
CA GLN A 61 -8.22 16.88 -12.53
C GLN A 61 -9.75 16.76 -12.52
N ALA A 62 -10.34 16.33 -13.63
CA ALA A 62 -11.79 16.11 -13.74
C ALA A 62 -12.29 15.04 -12.75
N ALA A 63 -11.47 14.03 -12.46
CA ALA A 63 -11.76 13.01 -11.45
C ALA A 63 -11.51 13.47 -9.99
N GLY A 64 -11.07 14.72 -9.77
CA GLY A 64 -10.80 15.25 -8.43
C GLY A 64 -9.66 14.53 -7.71
N LEU A 65 -8.67 14.02 -8.46
CA LEU A 65 -7.51 13.31 -7.90
C LEU A 65 -6.32 14.22 -7.61
N LEU A 66 -6.33 15.44 -8.14
CA LEU A 66 -5.20 16.36 -8.10
C LEU A 66 -5.41 17.48 -7.10
N GLY A 67 -4.41 17.72 -6.26
CA GLY A 67 -4.41 18.79 -5.29
C GLY A 67 -4.35 20.18 -5.93
N THR A 68 -5.06 21.14 -5.35
CA THR A 68 -5.15 22.52 -5.87
C THR A 68 -3.96 23.41 -5.49
N THR A 69 -3.17 22.98 -4.51
CA THR A 69 -2.10 23.80 -3.91
C THR A 69 -0.68 23.34 -4.26
N GLY A 70 -0.55 22.36 -5.16
CA GLY A 70 0.75 21.78 -5.53
C GLY A 70 1.47 21.09 -4.36
N ARG A 71 0.78 20.82 -3.25
CA ARG A 71 1.31 20.08 -2.09
C ARG A 71 0.39 18.93 -1.72
N CYS A 72 1.01 17.83 -1.31
CA CYS A 72 0.32 16.70 -0.69
C CYS A 72 0.18 16.96 0.81
N ARG A 73 -1.06 17.12 1.27
CA ARG A 73 -1.38 17.31 2.68
C ARG A 73 -2.08 16.06 3.20
N VAL A 74 -1.31 15.00 3.43
CA VAL A 74 -1.84 13.72 3.89
C VAL A 74 -2.43 13.88 5.30
N PHE A 75 -3.65 13.38 5.53
CA PHE A 75 -4.39 13.48 6.80
C PHE A 75 -4.71 14.90 7.28
N ASP A 76 -4.62 15.89 6.40
CA ASP A 76 -4.92 17.28 6.73
C ASP A 76 -6.39 17.62 6.43
N ALA A 77 -7.01 18.46 7.25
CA ALA A 77 -8.39 18.91 7.03
C ALA A 77 -8.58 19.72 5.73
N THR A 78 -7.49 20.27 5.18
CA THR A 78 -7.45 21.05 3.93
C THR A 78 -6.94 20.24 2.73
N ALA A 79 -6.85 18.92 2.86
CA ALA A 79 -6.40 18.02 1.81
C ALA A 79 -7.37 18.05 0.61
N SER A 80 -6.84 18.26 -0.60
CA SER A 80 -7.64 18.51 -1.82
C SER A 80 -7.27 17.62 -3.01
N GLY A 81 -6.41 16.63 -2.80
CA GLY A 81 -5.90 15.71 -3.81
C GLY A 81 -4.37 15.59 -3.75
N ALA A 82 -3.86 14.57 -4.44
CA ALA A 82 -2.44 14.30 -4.51
C ALA A 82 -1.76 15.13 -5.60
N VAL A 83 -0.43 15.21 -5.53
CA VAL A 83 0.42 15.84 -6.54
C VAL A 83 1.25 14.74 -7.18
N PRO A 84 1.10 14.49 -8.49
CA PRO A 84 1.87 13.46 -9.17
C PRO A 84 3.36 13.71 -9.00
N GLY A 85 4.11 12.66 -8.70
CA GLY A 85 5.56 12.70 -8.62
C GLY A 85 6.22 11.72 -9.58
N GLU A 86 7.50 11.95 -9.81
CA GLU A 86 8.38 11.04 -10.56
C GLU A 86 9.40 10.39 -9.63
N GLY A 87 9.81 9.17 -9.97
CA GLY A 87 10.79 8.45 -9.17
C GLY A 87 11.00 7.02 -9.65
N THR A 88 12.10 6.43 -9.16
CA THR A 88 12.40 5.03 -9.36
C THR A 88 12.87 4.44 -8.03
N ALA A 89 12.49 3.20 -7.76
CA ALA A 89 13.01 2.44 -6.64
C ALA A 89 13.05 0.95 -6.99
N ALA A 90 14.01 0.26 -6.39
CA ALA A 90 14.21 -1.16 -6.54
C ALA A 90 14.57 -1.79 -5.19
N ALA A 91 14.07 -3.01 -4.98
CA ALA A 91 14.43 -3.85 -3.86
C ALA A 91 14.75 -5.25 -4.36
N VAL A 92 15.77 -5.87 -3.79
CA VAL A 92 16.07 -7.28 -4.03
C VAL A 92 15.62 -8.05 -2.81
N LEU A 93 14.91 -9.15 -3.05
CA LEU A 93 14.36 -10.02 -2.02
C LEU A 93 15.11 -11.34 -2.08
N TRP A 94 15.73 -11.70 -0.98
CA TRP A 94 16.36 -13.00 -0.78
C TRP A 94 15.48 -13.91 0.06
N ARG A 95 15.74 -15.21 -0.02
CA ARG A 95 15.20 -16.14 0.99
C ARG A 95 15.92 -15.89 2.31
N LYS A 96 15.18 -15.94 3.41
CA LYS A 96 15.69 -15.70 4.78
C LYS A 96 16.92 -16.53 5.17
N ALA A 97 17.08 -17.71 4.58
CA ALA A 97 18.22 -18.60 4.85
C ALA A 97 19.50 -18.24 4.09
N ASP A 98 19.43 -17.39 3.07
CA ASP A 98 20.54 -17.15 2.16
C ASP A 98 21.42 -15.94 2.60
N GLU A 99 20.87 -14.94 3.32
CA GLU A 99 21.63 -13.75 3.76
C GLU A 99 21.07 -13.09 5.04
N GLU A 100 21.93 -12.39 5.79
CA GLU A 100 21.51 -11.46 6.86
C GLU A 100 20.96 -10.18 6.20
N GLN A 101 19.81 -9.70 6.66
CA GLN A 101 19.05 -8.63 5.98
C GLN A 101 18.61 -7.56 6.99
N GLU A 102 18.52 -6.31 6.52
CA GLU A 102 18.05 -5.17 7.32
C GLU A 102 16.56 -5.31 7.74
N GLY A 103 15.80 -6.16 7.06
CA GLY A 103 14.41 -6.42 7.39
C GLY A 103 13.86 -7.65 6.67
N PHE A 104 12.76 -8.17 7.19
CA PHE A 104 12.06 -9.33 6.63
C PHE A 104 10.66 -8.95 6.17
N LEU A 105 10.22 -9.56 5.07
CA LEU A 105 8.84 -9.51 4.62
C LEU A 105 8.05 -10.63 5.28
N GLU A 106 7.43 -10.36 6.42
CA GLU A 106 6.71 -11.37 7.21
C GLU A 106 5.42 -11.85 6.53
N GLY A 107 4.70 -10.95 5.84
CA GLY A 107 3.45 -11.31 5.16
C GLY A 107 2.99 -10.29 4.14
N THR A 108 2.07 -10.72 3.29
CA THR A 108 1.52 -9.95 2.17
C THR A 108 0.06 -10.28 1.93
N ALA A 109 -0.72 -9.30 1.46
CA ALA A 109 -2.09 -9.54 1.00
C ALA A 109 -2.46 -8.61 -0.17
N MET A 110 -3.39 -9.05 -1.01
CA MET A 110 -3.95 -8.25 -2.10
C MET A 110 -5.43 -8.56 -2.24
N GLN A 111 -6.23 -7.52 -2.46
CA GLN A 111 -7.67 -7.64 -2.60
C GLN A 111 -8.19 -6.62 -3.61
N HIS A 112 -9.33 -6.94 -4.21
CA HIS A 112 -10.08 -6.00 -5.04
C HIS A 112 -11.18 -5.34 -4.20
N VAL A 113 -11.43 -4.05 -4.41
CA VAL A 113 -12.45 -3.28 -3.67
C VAL A 113 -13.87 -3.83 -3.82
N GLY A 114 -14.12 -4.60 -4.89
CA GLY A 114 -15.41 -5.23 -5.17
C GLY A 114 -16.47 -4.20 -5.58
N CYS A 115 -17.70 -4.38 -5.08
CA CYS A 115 -18.79 -3.44 -5.28
C CYS A 115 -18.66 -2.25 -4.33
N ALA A 116 -18.20 -1.11 -4.85
CA ALA A 116 -18.10 0.15 -4.13
C ALA A 116 -19.07 1.20 -4.71
N ALA A 117 -19.27 2.31 -3.99
CA ALA A 117 -20.16 3.40 -4.39
C ALA A 117 -19.79 4.01 -5.76
N SER A 118 -18.52 3.93 -6.17
CA SER A 118 -18.07 4.25 -7.53
C SER A 118 -16.75 3.53 -7.83
N LEU A 119 -16.32 3.56 -9.09
CA LEU A 119 -15.05 2.98 -9.54
C LEU A 119 -13.80 3.57 -8.85
N THR A 120 -13.92 4.77 -8.27
CA THR A 120 -12.83 5.47 -7.59
C THR A 120 -13.05 5.61 -6.09
N ALA A 121 -14.24 5.25 -5.58
CA ALA A 121 -14.55 5.32 -4.17
C ALA A 121 -13.73 4.29 -3.37
N PRO A 122 -13.18 4.67 -2.20
CA PRO A 122 -12.57 3.73 -1.27
C PRO A 122 -13.65 2.89 -0.58
N SER A 123 -13.24 1.77 0.02
CA SER A 123 -14.13 0.88 0.78
C SER A 123 -13.51 0.56 2.13
N CYS A 124 -14.02 1.20 3.18
CA CYS A 124 -13.53 0.97 4.55
C CYS A 124 -13.58 -0.51 4.97
N PRO A 125 -14.69 -1.27 4.75
CA PRO A 125 -14.71 -2.70 5.07
C PRO A 125 -13.68 -3.50 4.26
N GLY A 126 -13.50 -3.19 2.98
CA GLY A 126 -12.54 -3.89 2.12
C GLY A 126 -11.08 -3.63 2.52
N GLU A 127 -10.75 -2.39 2.87
CA GLU A 127 -9.42 -2.02 3.39
C GLU A 127 -9.15 -2.65 4.76
N GLN A 128 -10.16 -2.69 5.64
CA GLN A 128 -10.04 -3.37 6.94
C GLN A 128 -9.77 -4.87 6.77
N GLU A 129 -10.55 -5.54 5.91
CA GLU A 129 -10.39 -6.97 5.64
C GLU A 129 -9.00 -7.28 5.06
N LEU A 130 -8.56 -6.46 4.10
CA LEU A 130 -7.23 -6.57 3.51
C LEU A 130 -6.11 -6.46 4.55
N LEU A 131 -6.21 -5.51 5.48
CA LEU A 131 -5.24 -5.36 6.57
C LEU A 131 -5.27 -6.54 7.54
N CYS A 132 -6.46 -7.03 7.90
CA CYS A 132 -6.59 -8.24 8.71
C CYS A 132 -5.96 -9.46 8.02
N GLU A 133 -6.14 -9.61 6.70
CA GLU A 133 -5.52 -10.68 5.93
C GLU A 133 -4.00 -10.54 5.90
N ALA A 134 -3.47 -9.33 5.72
CA ALA A 134 -2.02 -9.09 5.76
C ALA A 134 -1.42 -9.48 7.12
N LEU A 135 -2.08 -9.13 8.22
CA LEU A 135 -1.65 -9.49 9.58
C LEU A 135 -1.68 -11.00 9.82
N ARG A 136 -2.73 -11.69 9.36
CA ARG A 136 -2.82 -13.16 9.42
C ARG A 136 -1.76 -13.84 8.58
N SER A 137 -1.53 -13.35 7.36
CA SER A 137 -0.48 -13.81 6.44
C SER A 137 0.90 -13.67 7.06
N ALA A 138 1.13 -12.57 7.79
CA ALA A 138 2.37 -12.31 8.52
C ALA A 138 2.51 -13.11 9.83
N ALA A 139 1.42 -13.68 10.36
CA ALA A 139 1.37 -14.26 11.70
C ALA A 139 1.88 -13.29 12.79
N VAL A 140 1.61 -11.99 12.62
CA VAL A 140 2.06 -10.92 13.53
C VAL A 140 0.87 -10.35 14.30
N ALA A 141 1.06 -10.15 15.61
CA ALA A 141 0.06 -9.50 16.46
C ALA A 141 0.06 -7.98 16.21
N PRO A 142 -1.11 -7.31 16.11
CA PRO A 142 -1.17 -5.86 15.93
C PRO A 142 -0.39 -5.05 16.97
N SER A 143 -0.35 -5.54 18.21
CA SER A 143 0.36 -4.90 19.32
C SER A 143 1.88 -4.91 19.19
N SER A 144 2.43 -5.68 18.25
CA SER A 144 3.87 -5.72 17.97
C SER A 144 4.30 -4.76 16.85
N LEU A 145 3.37 -3.99 16.30
CA LEU A 145 3.66 -3.02 15.24
C LEU A 145 4.08 -1.68 15.85
N ASP A 146 5.27 -1.21 15.47
CA ASP A 146 5.76 0.12 15.88
C ASP A 146 5.14 1.27 15.09
N SER A 147 4.74 0.98 13.85
CA SER A 147 4.23 1.98 12.92
C SER A 147 3.41 1.35 11.81
N VAL A 148 2.43 2.10 11.31
CA VAL A 148 1.64 1.74 10.14
C VAL A 148 1.79 2.83 9.08
N GLU A 149 2.09 2.43 7.86
CA GLU A 149 2.17 3.32 6.71
C GLU A 149 0.96 3.10 5.81
N LEU A 150 0.22 4.18 5.53
CA LEU A 150 -0.98 4.19 4.70
C LEU A 150 -0.74 4.97 3.41
N HIS A 151 -1.56 4.69 2.39
CA HIS A 151 -1.48 5.32 1.06
C HIS A 151 -1.46 6.84 1.11
N GLY A 152 -2.42 7.43 1.83
CA GLY A 152 -2.56 8.88 1.94
C GLY A 152 -2.94 9.55 0.62
N TRP A 153 -4.19 9.35 0.18
CA TRP A 153 -4.75 9.95 -1.05
C TRP A 153 -4.77 11.48 -1.04
N CYS A 154 -4.46 12.11 0.10
CA CYS A 154 -4.46 13.56 0.28
C CYS A 154 -5.86 14.14 0.02
N ARG A 155 -6.91 13.39 0.34
CA ARG A 155 -8.30 13.83 0.29
C ARG A 155 -8.95 13.47 1.60
N VAL A 156 -9.68 14.42 2.17
CA VAL A 156 -10.27 14.29 3.52
C VAL A 156 -11.06 12.98 3.68
N LEU A 157 -11.91 12.64 2.71
CA LEU A 157 -12.72 11.41 2.76
C LEU A 157 -11.86 10.14 2.71
N ASP A 158 -10.98 10.03 1.72
CA ASP A 158 -10.18 8.82 1.49
C ASP A 158 -9.16 8.59 2.60
N ASP A 159 -8.52 9.67 3.06
CA ASP A 159 -7.58 9.63 4.18
C ASP A 159 -8.30 9.20 5.46
N GLY A 160 -9.52 9.73 5.70
CA GLY A 160 -10.36 9.31 6.82
C GLY A 160 -10.76 7.84 6.75
N VAL A 161 -11.14 7.33 5.56
CA VAL A 161 -11.46 5.92 5.36
C VAL A 161 -10.27 5.02 5.67
N GLY A 162 -9.08 5.36 5.17
CA GLY A 162 -7.86 4.57 5.40
C GLY A 162 -7.48 4.50 6.87
N VAL A 163 -7.57 5.63 7.60
CA VAL A 163 -7.28 5.66 9.04
C VAL A 163 -8.29 4.83 9.83
N VAL A 164 -9.59 4.95 9.53
CA VAL A 164 -10.63 4.19 10.23
C VAL A 164 -10.50 2.69 9.95
N ALA A 165 -10.22 2.30 8.70
CA ALA A 165 -9.99 0.91 8.33
C ALA A 165 -8.79 0.32 9.08
N ALA A 166 -7.68 1.06 9.14
CA ALA A 166 -6.49 0.65 9.87
C ALA A 166 -6.74 0.50 11.37
N ALA A 167 -7.37 1.49 12.01
CA ALA A 167 -7.70 1.42 13.43
C ALA A 167 -8.56 0.20 13.76
N ARG A 168 -9.61 -0.07 12.97
CA ARG A 168 -10.48 -1.24 13.16
C ARG A 168 -9.76 -2.57 12.99
N ALA A 169 -8.85 -2.66 12.01
CA ALA A 169 -8.07 -3.88 11.79
C ALA A 169 -7.13 -4.17 12.97
N LEU A 170 -6.47 -3.14 13.48
CA LEU A 170 -5.57 -3.25 14.63
C LEU A 170 -6.33 -3.66 15.91
N GLU A 171 -7.48 -3.03 16.17
CA GLU A 171 -8.33 -3.37 17.32
C GLU A 171 -8.89 -4.79 17.23
N ALA A 172 -9.32 -5.23 16.05
CA ALA A 172 -9.89 -6.55 15.84
C ALA A 172 -8.85 -7.65 16.11
N GLY A 173 -7.60 -7.47 15.65
CA GLY A 173 -6.53 -8.43 15.90
C GLY A 173 -6.08 -8.47 17.37
N SER A 174 -6.14 -7.35 18.10
CA SER A 174 -5.83 -7.33 19.54
C SER A 174 -6.83 -8.14 20.38
N ARG A 175 -8.11 -8.20 19.97
CA ARG A 175 -9.13 -8.98 20.69
C ARG A 175 -9.04 -10.50 20.46
N GLY A 176 -8.41 -10.92 19.36
CA GLY A 176 -8.21 -12.33 19.03
C GLY A 176 -7.05 -13.01 19.76
N ALA A 177 -6.08 -12.24 20.27
CA ALA A 177 -4.87 -12.75 20.93
C ALA A 177 -5.06 -13.08 22.43
N GLY A 178 -6.27 -12.90 22.98
CA GLY A 178 -6.57 -13.05 24.41
C GLY A 178 -7.42 -14.26 24.78
N LYS A 179 -7.43 -15.33 23.98
CA LYS A 179 -8.13 -16.59 24.29
C LYS A 179 -7.25 -17.79 24.08
#